data_AF-A0A2U1QUE6-F1
#
_entry.id   AF-A0A2U1QUE6-F1
#
_cell.length_a   1.000
_cell.length_b   1.000
_cell.length_c   1.000
_cell.angle_alpha   90.00
_cell.angle_beta   90.00
_cell.angle_gamma   90.00
#
_symmetry.space_group_name_H-M   'P 1'
#
loop_
_entity.id
_entity.type
_entity.pdbx_description
1 polymer ?
#
loop_
_entity_poly.entity_id
_entity_poly.type
_entity_poly.pdbx_seq_one_letter_code
_entity_poly.pdbx_strand_id
1 'polypeptide(L)'
;MTNREQSPKALQIILWLVQIILFFSFMSGAFLKLFFSIEKLAAMWPWAAQVPVLFVRFTGIVDLLGGIGILIPTLLNVKPKFTRITAVGIIILMVCASIFHICRGEASEIGINIFFAILAGVVFFGRK
;
A
#
# COMPACT_ATOMS: atom_id res chain seq x y z
N MET A 1 5.84 37.96 -0.45
CA MET A 1 5.29 37.05 -1.49
C MET A 1 6.03 35.72 -1.34
N THR A 2 5.41 34.71 -0.74
CA THR A 2 6.06 33.41 -0.56
C THR A 2 6.13 32.71 -1.92
N ASN A 3 7.33 32.62 -2.50
CA ASN A 3 7.60 31.80 -3.69
C ASN A 3 7.16 30.37 -3.38
N ARG A 4 6.00 29.96 -3.89
CA ARG A 4 5.66 28.54 -3.98
C ARG A 4 6.57 27.99 -5.05
N GLU A 5 7.70 27.41 -4.64
CA GLU A 5 8.50 26.61 -5.55
C GLU A 5 7.60 25.54 -6.16
N GLN A 6 7.25 25.75 -7.42
CA GLN A 6 6.44 24.80 -8.17
C GLN A 6 7.28 23.55 -8.31
N SER A 7 6.80 22.46 -7.72
CA SER A 7 7.39 21.14 -7.89
C SER A 7 7.61 20.88 -9.38
N PRO A 8 8.81 20.42 -9.80
CA PRO A 8 9.09 20.17 -11.22
C PRO A 8 8.03 19.27 -11.85
N LYS A 9 7.63 19.54 -13.10
CA LYS A 9 6.62 18.73 -13.82
C LYS A 9 6.94 17.23 -13.79
N ALA A 10 8.23 16.88 -13.89
CA ALA A 10 8.71 15.51 -13.76
C ALA A 10 8.35 14.87 -12.42
N LEU A 11 8.54 15.58 -11.30
CA LEU A 11 8.18 15.08 -9.96
C LEU A 11 6.67 14.83 -9.84
N GLN A 12 5.84 15.70 -10.43
CA GLN A 12 4.38 15.48 -10.46
C GLN A 12 3.99 14.22 -11.21
N ILE A 13 4.62 13.97 -12.37
CA ILE A 13 4.40 12.75 -13.17
C ILE A 13 4.83 11.52 -12.37
N ILE A 14 6.01 11.54 -11.76
CA ILE A 14 6.52 10.44 -10.92
C ILE A 14 5.53 10.13 -9.80
N LEU A 15 5.05 11.14 -9.07
CA LEU A 15 4.10 10.93 -7.97
C LEU A 15 2.78 10.34 -8.46
N TRP A 16 2.30 10.71 -9.65
CA TRP A 16 1.11 10.09 -10.23
C TRP A 16 1.35 8.62 -10.54
N LEU A 17 2.46 8.29 -11.21
CA LEU A 17 2.81 6.91 -11.52
C LEU A 17 2.94 6.05 -10.26
N VAL A 18 3.64 6.55 -9.23
CA VAL A 18 3.81 5.83 -7.97
C VAL A 18 2.47 5.59 -7.27
N GLN A 19 1.57 6.59 -7.21
CA GLN A 19 0.24 6.39 -6.62
C GLN A 19 -0.62 5.43 -7.42
N ILE A 20 -0.53 5.43 -8.75
CA ILE A 20 -1.26 4.49 -9.61
C ILE A 20 -0.76 3.06 -9.37
N ILE A 21 0.56 2.86 -9.29
CA ILE A 21 1.17 1.55 -8.98
C ILE A 21 0.67 1.07 -7.61
N LEU A 22 0.80 1.90 -6.56
CA LEU A 22 0.32 1.56 -5.22
C LEU A 22 -1.19 1.26 -5.22
N PHE A 23 -2.00 2.07 -5.89
CA PHE A 23 -3.44 1.87 -6.00
C PHE A 23 -3.76 0.48 -6.56
N PHE A 24 -3.25 0.14 -7.74
CA PHE A 24 -3.59 -1.13 -8.37
C PHE A 24 -3.05 -2.33 -7.59
N SER A 25 -1.85 -2.23 -7.01
CA SER A 25 -1.31 -3.31 -6.18
C SER A 25 -2.18 -3.58 -4.95
N PHE A 26 -2.58 -2.52 -4.24
CA PHE A 26 -3.39 -2.64 -3.03
C PHE A 26 -4.84 -3.04 -3.34
N MET A 27 -5.43 -2.51 -4.41
CA MET A 27 -6.77 -2.91 -4.84
C MET A 27 -6.82 -4.38 -5.29
N SER A 28 -5.80 -4.86 -6.01
CA SER A 28 -5.70 -6.28 -6.36
C SER A 28 -5.52 -7.17 -5.13
N GLY A 29 -4.64 -6.78 -4.19
CA GLY A 29 -4.45 -7.49 -2.92
C GLY A 29 -5.75 -7.59 -2.12
N ALA A 30 -6.46 -6.47 -1.98
CA ALA A 30 -7.77 -6.40 -1.34
C ALA A 30 -8.79 -7.31 -2.03
N PHE A 31 -8.92 -7.23 -3.35
CA PHE A 31 -9.87 -8.03 -4.11
C PHE A 31 -9.64 -9.53 -3.91
N LEU A 32 -8.38 -9.98 -4.04
CA LEU A 32 -8.03 -11.38 -3.81
C LEU A 32 -8.38 -11.79 -2.37
N LYS A 33 -7.90 -11.02 -1.38
CA LYS A 33 -8.09 -11.34 0.04
C LYS A 33 -9.52 -11.24 0.52
N LEU A 34 -10.43 -10.56 -0.19
CA LEU A 34 -11.83 -10.42 0.22
C LEU A 34 -12.75 -11.41 -0.49
N PHE A 35 -12.45 -11.77 -1.75
CA PHE A 35 -13.37 -12.55 -2.57
C PHE A 35 -12.91 -13.98 -2.87
N PHE A 36 -11.61 -14.28 -2.81
CA PHE A 36 -11.13 -15.63 -3.11
C PHE A 36 -11.26 -16.55 -1.89
N SER A 37 -11.39 -17.86 -2.12
CA SER A 37 -11.36 -18.86 -1.06
C SER A 37 -9.95 -18.96 -0.45
N ILE A 38 -9.86 -19.45 0.79
CA ILE A 38 -8.57 -19.55 1.48
C ILE A 38 -7.65 -20.55 0.77
N GLU A 39 -8.19 -21.61 0.19
CA GLU A 39 -7.44 -22.61 -0.56
C GLU A 39 -6.79 -21.98 -1.80
N LYS A 40 -7.54 -21.15 -2.55
CA LYS A 40 -7.00 -20.41 -3.70
C LYS A 40 -5.94 -19.40 -3.28
N LEU A 41 -6.13 -18.72 -2.16
CA LEU A 41 -5.15 -17.78 -1.62
C LEU A 41 -3.87 -18.51 -1.18
N ALA A 42 -4.00 -19.66 -0.52
CA ALA A 42 -2.87 -20.45 -0.03
C ALA A 42 -1.98 -20.99 -1.15
N ALA A 43 -2.55 -21.27 -2.32
CA ALA A 43 -1.79 -21.67 -3.51
C ALA A 43 -0.86 -20.55 -4.04
N MET A 44 -1.19 -19.28 -3.77
CA MET A 44 -0.36 -18.12 -4.14
C MET A 44 0.51 -17.65 -2.98
N TRP A 45 -0.07 -17.67 -1.77
CA TRP A 45 0.48 -17.12 -0.54
C TRP A 45 0.28 -18.11 0.60
N PRO A 46 1.24 -19.02 0.86
CA PRO A 46 1.08 -20.09 1.84
C PRO A 46 0.63 -19.64 3.23
N TRP A 47 1.01 -18.42 3.65
CA TRP A 47 0.62 -17.85 4.94
C TRP A 47 -0.91 -17.72 5.12
N ALA A 48 -1.67 -17.59 4.04
CA ALA A 48 -3.12 -17.33 4.10
C ALA A 48 -3.92 -18.49 4.73
N ALA A 49 -3.40 -19.74 4.66
CA ALA A 49 -4.00 -20.89 5.34
C ALA A 49 -3.42 -21.15 6.74
N GLN A 50 -2.42 -20.38 7.18
CA GLN A 50 -1.70 -20.59 8.43
C GLN A 50 -2.07 -19.59 9.52
N VAL A 51 -3.06 -18.75 9.24
CA VAL A 51 -3.59 -17.73 10.14
C VAL A 51 -5.12 -17.78 10.13
N PRO A 52 -5.80 -17.20 11.13
CA PRO A 52 -7.26 -17.14 11.14
C PRO A 52 -7.80 -16.45 9.88
N VAL A 53 -8.88 -17.00 9.31
CA VAL A 53 -9.56 -16.44 8.12
C VAL A 53 -9.89 -14.95 8.32
N LEU A 54 -10.35 -14.60 9.52
CA LEU A 54 -10.68 -13.21 9.86
C LEU A 54 -9.47 -12.28 9.74
N PHE A 55 -8.26 -12.75 10.06
CA PHE A 55 -7.04 -11.97 9.89
C PHE A 55 -6.73 -11.71 8.41
N VAL A 56 -6.87 -12.72 7.55
CA VAL A 56 -6.73 -12.56 6.09
C VAL A 56 -7.71 -11.51 5.58
N ARG A 57 -8.99 -11.62 5.93
CA ARG A 57 -10.02 -10.66 5.50
C ARG A 57 -9.77 -9.25 6.05
N PHE A 58 -9.33 -9.13 7.30
CA PHE A 58 -8.94 -7.85 7.89
C PHE A 58 -7.82 -7.18 7.08
N THR A 59 -6.75 -7.91 6.73
CA THR A 59 -5.70 -7.34 5.88
C THR A 59 -6.21 -6.94 4.49
N GLY A 60 -7.20 -7.65 3.94
CA GLY A 60 -7.88 -7.25 2.70
C GLY A 60 -8.64 -5.93 2.82
N ILE A 61 -9.29 -5.66 3.96
CA ILE A 61 -9.94 -4.36 4.24
C ILE A 61 -8.88 -3.26 4.38
N VAL A 62 -7.77 -3.54 5.08
CA VAL A 62 -6.66 -2.59 5.21
C VAL A 62 -6.06 -2.26 3.85
N ASP A 63 -5.86 -3.26 2.99
CA ASP A 63 -5.37 -3.05 1.62
C ASP A 63 -6.35 -2.19 0.80
N LEU A 64 -7.66 -2.44 0.94
CA LEU A 64 -8.70 -1.66 0.25
C LEU A 64 -8.64 -0.18 0.64
N LEU A 65 -8.53 0.09 1.95
CA LEU A 65 -8.38 1.45 2.47
C LEU A 65 -7.08 2.10 2.01
N GLY A 66 -5.98 1.33 1.96
CA GLY A 66 -4.70 1.78 1.43
C GLY A 66 -4.78 2.20 -0.04
N GLY A 67 -5.40 1.35 -0.88
CA GLY A 67 -5.63 1.65 -2.30
C GLY A 67 -6.49 2.90 -2.48
N ILE A 68 -7.69 2.92 -1.89
CA ILE A 68 -8.60 4.09 -2.02
C ILE A 68 -7.90 5.36 -1.51
N GLY A 69 -7.30 5.30 -0.33
CA GLY A 69 -6.73 6.46 0.34
C GLY A 69 -5.48 7.03 -0.32
N ILE A 70 -4.74 6.26 -1.12
CA ILE A 70 -3.50 6.72 -1.75
C ILE A 70 -3.75 7.47 -3.07
N LEU A 71 -4.86 7.22 -3.76
CA LEU A 71 -5.13 7.79 -5.09
C LEU A 71 -6.39 8.66 -5.15
N ILE A 72 -7.51 8.23 -4.55
CA ILE A 72 -8.81 8.88 -4.72
C ILE A 72 -8.83 10.32 -4.16
N PRO A 73 -8.29 10.62 -2.96
CA PRO A 73 -8.24 12.00 -2.47
C PRO A 73 -7.50 12.94 -3.43
N THR A 74 -6.45 12.45 -4.08
CA THR A 74 -5.67 13.22 -5.05
C THR A 74 -6.42 13.41 -6.38
N LEU A 75 -7.13 12.38 -6.87
CA LEU A 75 -7.98 12.50 -8.07
C LEU A 75 -9.13 13.49 -7.89
N LEU A 76 -9.78 13.46 -6.73
CA LEU A 76 -10.92 14.34 -6.43
C LEU A 76 -10.49 15.74 -5.97
N ASN A 77 -9.18 15.96 -5.80
CA ASN A 77 -8.62 17.18 -5.20
C ASN A 77 -9.23 17.50 -3.82
N VAL A 78 -9.54 16.45 -3.04
CA VAL A 78 -10.18 16.53 -1.72
C VAL A 78 -9.14 16.24 -0.65
N LYS A 79 -8.95 17.19 0.28
CA LYS A 79 -8.13 17.04 1.50
C LYS A 79 -6.79 16.30 1.26
N PRO A 80 -5.80 16.93 0.58
CA PRO A 80 -4.51 16.30 0.20
C PRO A 80 -3.72 15.66 1.36
N LYS A 81 -4.01 16.08 2.60
CA LYS A 81 -3.47 15.48 3.83
C LYS A 81 -3.81 14.00 3.98
N PHE A 82 -4.95 13.53 3.46
CA PHE A 82 -5.35 12.13 3.56
C PHE A 82 -4.41 11.21 2.77
N THR A 83 -3.97 11.61 1.58
CA THR A 83 -2.98 10.84 0.81
C THR A 83 -1.70 10.60 1.61
N ARG A 84 -1.21 11.62 2.34
CA ARG A 84 -0.02 11.48 3.21
C ARG A 84 -0.27 10.57 4.40
N ILE A 85 -1.44 10.68 5.05
CA ILE A 85 -1.81 9.79 6.16
C ILE A 85 -1.88 8.34 5.67
N THR A 86 -2.48 8.10 4.50
CA THR A 86 -2.54 6.77 3.89
C THR A 86 -1.14 6.24 3.58
N ALA A 87 -0.24 7.09 3.05
CA ALA A 87 1.13 6.70 2.79
C ALA A 87 1.86 6.23 4.07
N VAL A 88 1.66 6.92 5.20
CA VAL A 88 2.18 6.47 6.51
C VAL A 88 1.55 5.14 6.92
N GLY A 89 0.23 4.98 6.75
CA GLY A 89 -0.46 3.71 7.01
C GLY A 89 0.09 2.54 6.18
N ILE A 90 0.39 2.77 4.90
CA ILE A 90 1.02 1.78 4.01
C ILE A 90 2.41 1.42 4.53
N ILE A 91 3.24 2.40 4.93
CA ILE A 91 4.57 2.13 5.48
C ILE A 91 4.47 1.27 6.74
N ILE A 92 3.56 1.61 7.66
CA ILE A 92 3.32 0.83 8.88
C ILE A 92 2.90 -0.59 8.53
N LEU A 93 1.96 -0.77 7.59
CA LEU A 93 1.52 -2.08 7.13
C LEU A 93 2.69 -2.90 6.57
N MET A 94 3.54 -2.31 5.74
CA MET A 94 4.70 -3.00 5.18
C MET A 94 5.71 -3.41 6.26
N VAL A 95 5.93 -2.57 7.28
CA VAL A 95 6.79 -2.93 8.43
C VAL A 95 6.19 -4.11 9.20
N CYS A 96 4.90 -4.06 9.52
CA CYS A 96 4.21 -5.16 10.19
C CYS A 96 4.28 -6.47 9.37
N ALA A 97 4.04 -6.38 8.05
CA ALA A 97 4.13 -7.52 7.16
C ALA A 97 5.57 -8.08 7.07
N SER A 98 6.59 -7.22 7.10
CA SER A 98 7.99 -7.66 7.08
C SER A 98 8.33 -8.42 8.36
N ILE A 99 7.92 -7.89 9.52
CA ILE A 99 8.09 -8.59 10.81
C ILE A 99 7.36 -9.93 10.78
N PHE A 100 6.12 -9.97 10.26
CA PHE A 100 5.35 -11.20 10.12
C PHE A 100 6.09 -12.28 9.31
N HIS A 101 6.62 -11.94 8.14
CA HIS A 101 7.39 -12.89 7.32
C HIS A 101 8.71 -13.31 7.97
N ILE A 102 9.45 -12.39 8.60
CA ILE A 102 10.70 -12.71 9.31
C ILE A 102 10.45 -13.70 10.45
N CYS A 103 9.40 -13.49 11.26
CA CYS A 103 9.03 -14.40 12.35
C CYS A 103 8.66 -15.81 11.86
N ARG A 104 8.36 -15.97 10.57
CA ARG A 104 8.00 -17.25 9.93
C ARG A 104 9.17 -17.90 9.17
N GLY A 105 10.37 -17.30 9.23
CA GLY A 105 11.53 -17.77 8.45
C GLY A 105 11.45 -17.42 6.96
N GLU A 106 10.52 -16.53 6.56
CA GLU A 106 10.27 -16.12 5.18
C GLU A 106 10.98 -14.79 4.86
N ALA A 107 12.17 -14.55 5.42
CA ALA A 107 12.89 -13.29 5.28
C ALA A 107 13.26 -12.97 3.81
N SER A 108 13.35 -13.96 2.93
CA SER A 108 13.52 -13.77 1.49
C SER A 108 12.37 -13.01 0.83
N GLU A 109 11.17 -13.07 1.40
CA GLU A 109 9.95 -12.54 0.79
C GLU A 109 9.72 -11.05 1.10
N ILE A 110 10.47 -10.45 2.04
CA ILE A 110 10.23 -9.06 2.50
C ILE A 110 10.59 -8.00 1.45
N GLY A 111 11.24 -8.39 0.34
CA GLY A 111 11.64 -7.45 -0.72
C GLY A 111 10.47 -6.64 -1.27
N ILE A 112 9.31 -7.26 -1.43
CA ILE A 112 8.10 -6.58 -1.91
C ILE A 112 7.58 -5.54 -0.90
N ASN A 113 7.71 -5.83 0.39
CA ASN A 113 7.29 -4.93 1.46
C ASN A 113 8.18 -3.68 1.49
N ILE A 114 9.50 -3.87 1.39
CA ILE A 114 10.47 -2.78 1.31
C ILE A 114 10.18 -1.91 0.09
N PHE A 115 9.93 -2.52 -1.07
CA PHE A 115 9.59 -1.82 -2.30
C PHE A 115 8.35 -0.91 -2.12
N PHE A 116 7.24 -1.45 -1.61
CA PHE A 116 6.04 -0.65 -1.39
C PHE A 116 6.19 0.41 -0.29
N ALA A 117 6.97 0.14 0.76
CA ALA A 117 7.28 1.13 1.79
C ALA A 117 8.05 2.32 1.21
N ILE A 118 9.03 2.06 0.32
CA ILE A 118 9.78 3.11 -0.38
C ILE A 118 8.85 3.93 -1.28
N LEU A 119 8.00 3.28 -2.08
CA LEU A 119 7.03 3.98 -2.92
C LEU A 119 6.09 4.86 -2.10
N ALA A 120 5.57 4.34 -0.98
CA ALA A 120 4.73 5.13 -0.08
C ALA A 120 5.50 6.30 0.55
N GLY A 121 6.78 6.11 0.89
CA GLY A 121 7.66 7.20 1.33
C GLY A 121 7.81 8.30 0.27
N VAL A 122 8.01 7.94 -1.00
CA VAL A 122 8.04 8.90 -2.11
C VAL A 122 6.75 9.72 -2.19
N VAL A 123 5.59 9.08 -2.02
CA VAL A 123 4.30 9.78 -1.99
C VAL A 123 4.20 10.70 -0.78
N PHE A 124 4.58 10.23 0.42
CA PHE A 124 4.52 11.01 1.65
C PHE A 124 5.34 12.31 1.57
N PHE A 125 6.57 12.24 1.06
CA PHE A 125 7.44 13.41 0.93
C PHE A 125 7.10 14.29 -0.28
N GLY A 126 6.60 13.70 -1.37
CA GLY A 126 6.35 14.43 -2.61
C GLY A 126 4.97 15.06 -2.73
N ARG A 127 3.93 14.52 -2.07
CA ARG A 127 2.57 15.10 -2.10
C ARG A 127 2.38 16.07 -0.93
N LYS A 128 2.14 17.35 -1.25
CA LYS A 128 1.85 18.42 -0.27
C LYS A 128 0.34 18.55 -0.03
#